data_AF-A0A956Y1E9-F1
#
_entry.id   AF-A0A956Y1E9-F1
#
_cell.length_a   1.000
_cell.length_b   1.000
_cell.length_c   1.000
_cell.angle_alpha   90.00
_cell.angle_beta   90.00
_cell.angle_gamma   90.00
#
_symmetry.space_group_name_H-M   'P 1'
#
loop_
_entity.id
_entity.type
_entity.pdbx_description
1 polymer ?
#
loop_
_entity_poly.entity_id
_entity_poly.type
_entity_poly.pdbx_seq_one_letter_code
_entity_poly.pdbx_strand_id
1 'polypeptide(L)'
;MTGTQQIWLARLSSWAVVLLWAAFVIIPLAIMVSVAVKSPAEFATNPFGLPQEFAWDNFTKAWNDADLGRGIVNSLILTVTSLFIIVIFSASAAYPIARRTH
;
A
#
# COMPACT_ATOMS: atom_id res chain seq x y z
N MET A 1 7.47 41.48 -5.11
CA MET A 1 7.88 40.34 -4.26
C MET A 1 9.03 39.64 -4.98
N THR A 2 10.21 39.57 -4.38
CA THR A 2 11.41 39.02 -5.03
C THR A 2 11.19 37.54 -5.37
N GLY A 3 11.64 37.09 -6.54
CA GLY A 3 11.36 35.73 -7.06
C GLY A 3 11.78 34.60 -6.10
N THR A 4 12.71 34.85 -5.18
CA THR A 4 13.09 33.92 -4.12
C THR A 4 12.00 33.71 -3.07
N GLN A 5 11.26 34.74 -2.64
CA GLN A 5 10.19 34.60 -1.64
C GLN A 5 8.99 33.80 -2.16
N GLN A 6 8.67 33.92 -3.45
CA GLN A 6 7.62 33.11 -4.08
C GLN A 6 7.99 31.62 -4.09
N ILE A 7 9.26 31.29 -4.31
CA ILE A 7 9.76 29.89 -4.28
C ILE A 7 9.68 29.30 -2.86
N TRP A 8 10.01 30.08 -1.82
CA TRP A 8 9.93 29.60 -0.44
C TRP A 8 8.48 29.31 -0.01
N LEU A 9 7.54 30.19 -0.35
CA LEU A 9 6.12 29.98 -0.08
C LEU A 9 5.54 28.78 -0.84
N ALA A 10 5.90 28.63 -2.11
CA ALA A 10 5.49 27.48 -2.93
C ALA A 10 6.07 26.15 -2.43
N ARG A 11 7.32 26.17 -1.93
CA ARG A 11 7.92 24.98 -1.28
C ARG A 11 7.16 24.66 0.00
N LEU A 12 6.97 25.62 0.90
CA LEU A 12 6.29 25.38 2.18
C LEU A 12 4.88 24.81 1.99
N SER A 13 4.11 25.33 1.03
CA SER A 13 2.78 24.78 0.71
C SER A 13 2.87 23.37 0.13
N SER A 14 3.85 23.09 -0.73
CA SER A 14 4.08 21.74 -1.26
C SER A 14 4.41 20.73 -0.16
N TRP A 15 5.28 21.09 0.78
CA TRP A 15 5.62 20.25 1.94
C TRP A 15 4.39 20.01 2.83
N ALA A 16 3.58 21.04 3.08
CA ALA A 16 2.35 20.89 3.84
C ALA A 16 1.37 19.92 3.17
N VAL A 17 1.18 20.01 1.86
CA VAL A 17 0.32 19.08 1.10
C VAL A 17 0.85 17.64 1.18
N VAL A 18 2.16 17.43 1.00
CA VAL A 18 2.78 16.10 1.10
C VAL A 18 2.61 15.51 2.50
N LEU A 19 2.81 16.31 3.55
CA LEU A 19 2.65 15.86 4.93
C LEU A 19 1.20 15.51 5.26
N LEU A 20 0.25 16.32 4.81
CA LEU A 20 -1.18 16.03 4.98
C LEU A 20 -1.58 14.74 4.24
N TRP A 21 -1.12 14.56 3.01
CA TRP A 21 -1.36 13.35 2.24
C TRP A 21 -0.73 12.12 2.90
N ALA A 22 0.52 12.24 3.36
CA ALA A 22 1.20 11.18 4.09
C ALA A 22 0.44 10.80 5.36
N ALA A 23 -0.01 11.78 6.16
CA ALA A 23 -0.80 11.53 7.35
C ALA A 23 -2.12 10.81 7.01
N PHE A 24 -2.81 11.25 5.95
CA PHE A 24 -4.04 10.61 5.48
C PHE A 24 -3.85 9.14 5.11
N VAL A 25 -2.70 8.76 4.55
CA VAL A 25 -2.37 7.36 4.22
C VAL A 25 -1.87 6.58 5.44
N ILE A 26 -1.02 7.19 6.29
CA ILE A 26 -0.36 6.52 7.41
C ILE A 26 -1.35 6.23 8.54
N ILE A 27 -2.27 7.14 8.85
CA ILE A 27 -3.24 6.96 9.95
C ILE A 27 -4.06 5.67 9.80
N PRO A 28 -4.76 5.40 8.68
CA PRO A 28 -5.52 4.16 8.53
C PRO A 28 -4.62 2.92 8.52
N LEU A 29 -3.39 3.00 7.98
CA LEU A 29 -2.42 1.90 8.05
C LEU A 29 -1.99 1.61 9.49
N ALA A 30 -1.74 2.65 10.30
CA ALA A 30 -1.40 2.50 11.71
C ALA A 30 -2.57 1.89 12.51
N ILE A 31 -3.81 2.26 12.19
CA ILE A 31 -5.00 1.63 12.78
C ILE A 31 -5.06 0.15 12.37
N MET A 32 -4.87 -0.19 11.09
CA MET A 32 -4.87 -1.58 10.64
C MET A 32 -3.83 -2.44 11.36
N VAL A 33 -2.62 -1.93 11.57
CA VAL A 33 -1.58 -2.63 12.34
C VAL A 33 -1.97 -2.78 13.81
N SER A 34 -2.54 -1.74 14.43
CA SER A 34 -3.08 -1.81 15.80
C SER A 34 -4.15 -2.89 15.94
N VAL A 35 -5.10 -2.95 14.99
CA VAL A 35 -6.16 -3.96 14.97
C VAL A 35 -5.60 -5.37 14.79
N ALA A 36 -4.59 -5.56 13.94
CA ALA A 36 -3.98 -6.88 13.71
C ALA A 36 -3.39 -7.49 14.99
N VAL A 37 -2.90 -6.65 15.92
CA VAL A 37 -2.29 -7.08 17.18
C VAL A 37 -3.24 -7.04 18.39
N LYS A 38 -4.47 -6.57 18.25
CA LYS A 38 -5.45 -6.46 19.36
C LYS A 38 -6.31 -7.70 19.50
N SER A 39 -6.81 -7.96 20.71
CA SER A 39 -7.87 -8.97 20.89
C SER A 39 -9.18 -8.53 20.21
N PRO A 40 -10.03 -9.46 19.72
CA PRO A 40 -11.32 -9.10 19.11
C PRO A 40 -12.25 -8.29 20.03
N ALA A 41 -12.20 -8.56 21.34
CA ALA A 41 -12.98 -7.83 22.35
C ALA A 41 -12.49 -6.38 22.54
N GLU A 42 -11.17 -6.17 22.51
CA GLU A 42 -10.56 -4.84 22.57
C GLU A 42 -10.84 -4.03 21.30
N PHE A 43 -10.79 -4.68 20.13
CA PHE A 43 -11.16 -4.04 18.87
C PHE A 43 -12.63 -3.56 18.87
N ALA A 44 -13.55 -4.38 19.38
CA ALA A 44 -14.97 -4.05 19.44
C ALA A 44 -15.29 -2.88 20.39
N THR A 45 -14.48 -2.67 21.41
CA THR A 45 -14.69 -1.63 22.44
C THR A 45 -13.92 -0.35 22.16
N ASN A 46 -12.69 -0.43 21.67
CA ASN A 46 -11.87 0.73 21.35
C ASN A 46 -11.04 0.53 20.06
N PRO A 47 -11.67 0.72 18.88
CA PRO A 47 -11.02 0.47 17.59
C PRO A 47 -9.87 1.45 17.29
N PHE A 48 -9.97 2.70 17.74
CA PHE A 48 -8.96 3.74 17.48
C PHE A 48 -7.88 3.85 18.57
N GLY A 49 -8.03 3.15 19.69
CA GLY A 49 -7.04 3.15 20.77
C GLY A 49 -5.73 2.45 20.39
N LEU A 50 -4.71 2.62 21.21
CA LEU A 50 -3.51 1.79 21.15
C LEU A 50 -3.78 0.40 21.75
N PRO A 51 -3.07 -0.66 21.32
CA PRO A 51 -3.23 -1.99 21.89
C PRO A 51 -2.84 -2.00 23.36
N GLN A 52 -3.72 -2.49 24.21
CA GLN A 52 -3.43 -2.74 25.63
C GLN A 52 -2.75 -4.10 25.82
N GLU A 53 -3.15 -5.10 25.03
CA GLU A 53 -2.55 -6.44 25.01
C GLU A 53 -2.22 -6.87 23.58
N PHE A 54 -1.06 -7.50 23.40
CA PHE A 54 -0.62 -8.01 22.09
C PHE A 54 -1.10 -9.46 21.87
N ALA A 55 -2.12 -9.62 21.03
CA ALA A 55 -2.70 -10.90 20.63
C ALA A 55 -2.01 -11.48 19.39
N TRP A 56 -0.79 -12.03 19.55
CA TRP A 56 -0.02 -12.62 18.46
C TRP A 56 -0.69 -13.83 17.77
N ASP A 57 -1.59 -14.51 18.48
CA ASP A 57 -2.38 -15.64 17.95
C ASP A 57 -3.26 -15.23 16.76
N ASN A 58 -3.60 -13.95 16.62
CA ASN A 58 -4.33 -13.43 15.46
C ASN A 58 -3.61 -13.72 14.14
N PHE A 59 -2.27 -13.69 14.12
CA PHE A 59 -1.50 -13.98 12.90
C PHE A 59 -1.60 -15.44 12.51
N THR A 60 -1.48 -16.36 13.48
CA THR A 60 -1.59 -17.81 13.25
C THR A 60 -3.01 -18.19 12.84
N LYS A 61 -4.03 -17.63 13.51
CA LYS A 61 -5.44 -17.82 13.15
C LYS A 61 -5.73 -17.30 11.75
N ALA A 62 -5.34 -16.06 11.46
CA ALA A 62 -5.53 -15.49 10.13
C ALA A 62 -4.87 -16.37 9.06
N TRP A 63 -3.62 -16.81 9.29
CA TRP A 63 -2.88 -17.66 8.36
C TRP A 63 -3.63 -18.94 7.98
N ASN A 64 -4.20 -19.63 8.98
CA ASN A 64 -4.90 -20.89 8.78
C ASN A 64 -6.35 -20.68 8.30
N ASP A 65 -7.10 -19.79 8.93
CA ASP A 65 -8.53 -19.58 8.67
C ASP A 65 -8.77 -18.97 7.27
N ALA A 66 -7.86 -18.13 6.80
CA ALA A 66 -7.96 -17.50 5.47
C ALA A 66 -7.22 -18.28 4.37
N ASP A 67 -6.69 -19.47 4.66
CA ASP A 67 -5.88 -20.28 3.72
C ASP A 67 -4.82 -19.44 2.97
N LEU A 68 -4.11 -18.58 3.73
CA LEU A 68 -3.17 -17.60 3.16
C LEU A 68 -2.07 -18.26 2.35
N GLY A 69 -1.62 -19.46 2.76
CA GLY A 69 -0.62 -20.23 2.02
C GLY A 69 -1.06 -20.50 0.58
N ARG A 70 -2.28 -21.00 0.40
CA ARG A 70 -2.85 -21.23 -0.94
C ARG A 70 -3.14 -19.92 -1.67
N GLY A 71 -3.64 -18.91 -0.96
CA GLY A 71 -3.89 -17.58 -1.53
C GLY A 71 -2.64 -16.94 -2.13
N ILE A 72 -1.51 -17.03 -1.43
CA ILE A 72 -0.21 -16.51 -1.89
C ILE A 72 0.26 -17.26 -3.14
N VAL A 73 0.20 -18.60 -3.15
CA VAL A 73 0.61 -19.41 -4.30
C VAL A 73 -0.25 -19.12 -5.53
N ASN A 74 -1.58 -19.06 -5.36
CA ASN A 74 -2.49 -18.72 -6.45
C ASN A 74 -2.21 -17.33 -7.03
N SER A 75 -2.00 -16.34 -6.16
CA SER A 75 -1.68 -14.98 -6.56
C SER A 75 -0.34 -14.92 -7.31
N LEU A 76 0.67 -15.64 -6.81
CA LEU A 76 1.98 -15.70 -7.45
C LEU A 76 1.89 -16.31 -8.86
N ILE A 77 1.22 -17.46 -9.01
CA ILE A 77 1.03 -18.11 -10.30
C ILE A 77 0.29 -17.18 -11.27
N LEU A 78 -0.78 -16.54 -10.80
CA LEU A 78 -1.57 -15.59 -11.58
C LEU A 78 -0.73 -14.40 -12.04
N THR A 79 0.00 -13.76 -11.12
CA THR A 79 0.83 -12.58 -11.42
C THR A 79 1.96 -12.93 -12.37
N VAL A 80 2.70 -14.02 -12.14
CA VAL A 80 3.82 -14.43 -13.00
C VAL A 80 3.33 -14.77 -14.41
N THR A 81 2.27 -15.57 -14.52
CA THR A 81 1.72 -15.97 -15.83
C THR A 81 1.19 -14.75 -16.59
N SER A 82 0.45 -13.87 -15.90
CA SER A 82 -0.09 -12.66 -16.50
C SER A 82 1.03 -11.72 -16.95
N LEU A 83 2.03 -11.49 -16.09
CA LEU A 83 3.16 -10.62 -16.41
C LEU A 83 3.96 -11.15 -17.60
N PHE A 84 4.21 -12.46 -17.65
CA PHE A 84 4.92 -13.09 -18.76
C PHE A 84 4.21 -12.84 -20.10
N ILE A 85 2.89 -13.08 -20.14
CA ILE A 85 2.05 -12.82 -21.31
C ILE A 85 2.08 -11.33 -21.67
N ILE A 86 1.83 -10.45 -20.69
CA ILE A 86 1.81 -8.99 -20.89
C ILE A 86 3.14 -8.50 -21.47
N VAL A 87 4.28 -8.94 -20.95
CA VAL A 87 5.61 -8.52 -21.43
C VAL A 87 5.82 -8.93 -22.89
N ILE A 88 5.47 -10.17 -23.27
CA ILE A 88 5.64 -10.65 -24.65
C ILE A 88 4.82 -9.78 -25.62
N PHE A 89 3.54 -9.55 -25.31
CA PHE A 89 2.65 -8.79 -26.19
C PHE A 89 2.97 -7.29 -26.19
N SER A 90 3.25 -6.71 -25.02
CA SER A 90 3.60 -5.29 -24.91
C SER A 90 4.93 -4.97 -25.60
N ALA A 91 5.96 -5.81 -25.45
CA ALA A 91 7.24 -5.62 -26.12
C ALA A 91 7.10 -5.75 -27.66
N SER A 92 6.36 -6.76 -28.12
CA SER A 92 6.10 -6.96 -29.55
C SER A 92 5.32 -5.80 -30.16
N ALA A 93 4.35 -5.24 -29.43
CA ALA A 93 3.57 -4.08 -29.85
C ALA A 93 4.38 -2.77 -29.78
N ALA A 94 5.25 -2.62 -28.79
CA ALA A 94 6.07 -1.42 -28.60
C ALA A 94 7.17 -1.28 -29.67
N TYR A 95 7.74 -2.39 -30.15
CA TYR A 95 8.82 -2.39 -31.14
C TYR A 95 8.51 -1.57 -32.42
N PRO A 96 7.39 -1.80 -33.15
CA PRO A 96 7.08 -1.00 -34.33
C PRO A 96 6.76 0.45 -33.99
N ILE A 97 6.16 0.76 -32.83
CA ILE A 97 5.87 2.15 -32.41
C ILE A 97 7.19 2.89 -32.16
N ALA A 98 8.12 2.28 -31.42
CA ALA A 98 9.43 2.85 -31.13
C ALA A 98 10.29 3.06 -32.39
N ARG A 99 10.06 2.29 -33.47
CA ARG A 99 10.79 2.42 -34.73
C ARG A 99 10.07 3.25 -35.80
N ARG A 100 8.81 3.66 -35.58
CA ARG A 100 8.02 4.48 -36.51
C ARG A 100 8.16 6.00 -36.30
N THR A 101 9.07 6.44 -35.44
CA THR A 101 9.43 7.86 -35.33
C THR A 101 10.39 8.23 -36.48
N HIS A 102 9.82 8.39 -37.67
CA HIS A 102 10.39 9.08 -38.82
C HIS A 102 9.46 10.22 -39.21
#